data_AF-A0A3B9PAS1-F1
#
_entry.id   AF-A0A3B9PAS1-F1
#
_cell.length_a   1.000
_cell.length_b   1.000
_cell.length_c   1.000
_cell.angle_alpha   90.00
_cell.angle_beta   90.00
_cell.angle_gamma   90.00
#
_symmetry.space_group_name_H-M   'P 1'
#
loop_
_entity.id
_entity.type
_entity.pdbx_description
1 polymer ?
#
loop_
_entity_poly.entity_id
_entity_poly.type
_entity_poly.pdbx_seq_one_letter_code
_entity_poly.pdbx_strand_id
1 'polypeptide(L)'
;MRAVLADKPEEKILAFRCHWCSYGGADLAGTSHFEYTANERGLRVMCSARMDTDFIYEAYRLGAGAVLYSGCHPQDCHYITGQLIGAKRASRLEKIFERMGMTDGRFRVEWISAAEGDKYARVLNEMQAVLDDIPMEDLKAEIEQLKPEMSKRLKKFPGVPGVQEAMDYSDILVDAITKQKETA
;
A
#
# COMPACT_ATOMS: atom_id res chain seq x y z
N MET A 1 1.41 8.61 4.40
CA MET A 1 1.75 7.96 3.11
C MET A 1 2.66 8.83 2.24
N ARG A 2 2.38 10.14 2.07
CA ARG A 2 3.24 11.05 1.29
C ARG A 2 4.71 11.02 1.71
N ALA A 3 5.00 11.21 3.00
CA ALA A 3 6.39 11.15 3.50
C ALA A 3 7.08 9.79 3.25
N VAL A 4 6.37 8.67 3.37
CA VAL A 4 6.96 7.33 3.15
C VAL A 4 7.16 6.98 1.67
N LEU A 5 6.50 7.74 0.78
CA LEU A 5 6.60 7.64 -0.68
C LEU A 5 7.31 8.86 -1.29
N ALA A 6 7.98 9.69 -0.48
CA ALA A 6 8.62 10.91 -0.96
C ALA A 6 9.83 10.61 -1.87
N ASP A 7 10.52 9.51 -1.60
CA ASP A 7 11.73 9.11 -2.31
C ASP A 7 11.56 7.74 -2.97
N LYS A 8 11.84 7.71 -4.28
CA LYS A 8 11.76 6.52 -5.14
C LYS A 8 10.50 5.68 -4.86
N PRO A 9 9.29 6.29 -4.90
CA PRO A 9 8.05 5.60 -4.59
C PRO A 9 7.82 4.36 -5.47
N GLU A 10 8.33 4.37 -6.70
CA GLU A 10 8.23 3.29 -7.67
C GLU A 10 8.92 2.00 -7.20
N GLU A 11 9.93 2.11 -6.33
CA GLU A 11 10.60 0.95 -5.73
C GLU A 11 9.84 0.42 -4.50
N LYS A 12 8.84 1.14 -3.97
CA LYS A 12 8.25 0.85 -2.65
C LYS A 12 7.00 -0.02 -2.74
N ILE A 13 6.89 -0.92 -1.77
CA ILE A 13 5.67 -1.69 -1.50
C ILE A 13 4.97 -1.04 -0.30
N LEU A 14 3.89 -0.30 -0.55
CA LEU A 14 3.12 0.30 0.53
C LEU A 14 2.15 -0.74 1.12
N ALA A 15 2.41 -1.21 2.34
CA ALA A 15 1.58 -2.24 2.96
C ALA A 15 0.58 -1.65 3.94
N PHE A 16 -0.71 -1.71 3.61
CA PHE A 16 -1.77 -1.46 4.58
C PHE A 16 -1.99 -2.71 5.41
N ARG A 17 -1.84 -2.59 6.73
CA ARG A 17 -1.89 -3.71 7.67
C ARG A 17 -2.96 -3.47 8.72
N CYS A 18 -3.90 -4.40 8.88
CA CYS A 18 -4.79 -4.36 10.04
C CYS A 18 -4.00 -4.60 11.32
N HIS A 19 -4.37 -3.91 12.39
CA HIS A 19 -3.65 -3.94 13.66
C HIS A 19 -3.63 -5.33 14.30
N TRP A 20 -4.74 -6.06 14.22
CA TRP A 20 -4.96 -7.26 15.03
C TRP A 20 -4.32 -8.53 14.45
N CYS A 21 -4.08 -8.58 13.14
CA CYS A 21 -3.61 -9.78 12.46
C CYS A 21 -2.37 -9.47 11.63
N SER A 22 -2.54 -8.80 10.50
CA SER A 22 -1.45 -8.52 9.54
C SER A 22 -0.28 -7.72 10.15
N TYR A 23 -0.57 -6.76 11.03
CA TYR A 23 0.49 -6.02 11.74
C TYR A 23 1.26 -6.95 12.70
N GLY A 24 0.57 -7.83 13.42
CA GLY A 24 1.21 -8.86 14.25
C GLY A 24 2.00 -9.88 13.42
N GLY A 25 1.54 -10.22 12.21
CA GLY A 25 2.30 -11.05 11.26
C GLY A 25 3.60 -10.38 10.82
N ALA A 26 3.57 -9.06 10.59
CA ALA A 26 4.78 -8.28 10.31
C ALA A 26 5.74 -8.24 11.50
N ASP A 27 5.22 -8.04 12.72
CA ASP A 27 6.03 -8.07 13.95
C ASP A 27 6.63 -9.47 14.18
N LEU A 28 5.87 -10.54 13.90
CA LEU A 28 6.35 -11.92 13.97
C LEU A 28 7.44 -12.19 12.93
N ALA A 29 7.31 -11.64 11.72
CA ALA A 29 8.34 -11.77 10.70
C ALA A 29 9.68 -11.15 11.15
N GLY A 30 9.62 -9.96 11.76
CA GLY A 30 10.79 -9.31 12.33
C GLY A 30 11.41 -10.07 13.51
N THR A 31 10.59 -10.48 14.48
CA THR A 31 11.06 -11.21 15.68
C THR A 31 11.54 -12.62 15.38
N SER A 32 11.05 -13.25 14.31
CA SER A 32 11.50 -14.56 13.84
C SER A 32 12.68 -14.49 12.87
N HIS A 33 13.18 -13.29 12.57
CA HIS A 33 14.27 -13.07 11.61
C HIS A 33 14.01 -13.67 10.22
N PHE A 34 12.75 -13.64 9.76
CA PHE A 34 12.49 -13.96 8.35
C PHE A 34 13.01 -12.84 7.47
N GLU A 35 13.81 -13.19 6.46
CA GLU A 35 14.34 -12.21 5.52
C GLU A 35 13.28 -11.84 4.48
N TYR A 36 13.10 -10.53 4.28
CA TYR A 36 12.25 -9.99 3.24
C TYR A 36 12.78 -8.65 2.73
N THR A 37 12.23 -8.18 1.60
CA THR A 37 12.62 -6.90 0.98
C THR A 37 12.58 -5.71 1.95
N ALA A 38 13.61 -4.86 1.87
CA ALA A 38 13.69 -3.61 2.64
C ALA A 38 12.85 -2.47 2.03
N ASN A 39 12.16 -2.72 0.90
CA ASN A 39 11.34 -1.72 0.21
C ASN A 39 9.90 -1.63 0.72
N GLU A 40 9.51 -2.45 1.70
CA GLU A 40 8.22 -2.33 2.35
C GLU A 40 8.10 -1.04 3.16
N ARG A 41 6.94 -0.38 3.07
CA ARG A 41 6.56 0.75 3.91
C ARG A 41 5.17 0.50 4.50
N GLY A 42 5.14 -0.02 5.72
CA GLY A 42 3.87 -0.42 6.30
C GLY A 42 3.10 0.68 7.02
N LEU A 43 1.81 0.82 6.68
CA LEU A 43 0.83 1.69 7.32
C LEU A 43 -0.14 0.89 8.16
N ARG A 44 -0.19 1.20 9.46
CA ARG A 44 -1.12 0.58 10.40
C ARG A 44 -2.52 1.19 10.27
N VAL A 45 -3.53 0.34 10.16
CA VAL A 45 -4.94 0.70 10.36
C VAL A 45 -5.58 -0.27 11.34
N MET A 46 -6.67 0.11 11.99
CA MET A 46 -7.31 -0.80 12.95
C MET A 46 -7.91 -2.03 12.27
N CYS A 47 -8.49 -1.88 11.09
CA CYS A 47 -9.16 -2.95 10.35
C CYS A 47 -8.97 -2.75 8.84
N SER A 48 -8.99 -3.83 8.06
CA SER A 48 -9.05 -3.71 6.59
C SER A 48 -10.28 -2.93 6.12
N ALA A 49 -11.40 -2.99 6.84
CA ALA A 49 -12.56 -2.13 6.58
C ALA A 49 -12.22 -0.62 6.52
N ARG A 50 -11.19 -0.17 7.25
CA ARG A 50 -10.75 1.23 7.29
C ARG A 50 -9.96 1.64 6.04
N MET A 51 -9.43 0.68 5.30
CA MET A 51 -8.69 0.91 4.06
C MET A 51 -9.71 1.33 2.99
N ASP A 52 -9.99 2.64 2.94
CA ASP A 52 -10.84 3.26 1.93
C ASP A 52 -10.12 3.22 0.57
N THR A 53 -10.89 3.23 -0.52
CA THR A 53 -10.34 3.19 -1.88
C THR A 53 -9.42 4.38 -2.14
N ASP A 54 -9.71 5.55 -1.55
CA ASP A 54 -8.92 6.75 -1.78
C ASP A 54 -7.50 6.63 -1.20
N PHE A 55 -7.28 5.82 -0.16
CA PHE A 55 -5.90 5.53 0.29
C PHE A 55 -5.09 4.77 -0.76
N ILE A 56 -5.74 3.86 -1.48
CA ILE A 56 -5.09 3.04 -2.51
C ILE A 56 -4.84 3.87 -3.77
N TYR A 57 -5.84 4.67 -4.18
CA TYR A 57 -5.67 5.60 -5.29
C TYR A 57 -4.59 6.66 -5.00
N GLU A 58 -4.53 7.17 -3.78
CA GLU A 58 -3.48 8.14 -3.40
C GLU A 58 -2.10 7.49 -3.44
N ALA A 59 -1.95 6.26 -2.95
CA ALA A 59 -0.68 5.53 -3.03
C ALA A 59 -0.17 5.42 -4.47
N TYR A 60 -1.02 5.00 -5.41
CA TYR A 60 -0.64 4.92 -6.83
C TYR A 60 -0.49 6.29 -7.50
N ARG A 61 -1.28 7.30 -7.12
CA ARG A 61 -1.09 8.68 -7.61
C ARG A 61 0.26 9.26 -7.20
N LEU A 62 0.75 8.89 -6.01
CA LEU A 62 2.08 9.23 -5.50
C LEU A 62 3.19 8.35 -6.08
N GLY A 63 2.87 7.41 -6.98
CA GLY A 63 3.85 6.61 -7.70
C GLY A 63 4.29 5.33 -6.99
N ALA A 64 3.54 4.82 -6.01
CA ALA A 64 3.88 3.56 -5.35
C ALA A 64 4.08 2.42 -6.38
N GLY A 65 5.20 1.70 -6.26
CA GLY A 65 5.49 0.53 -7.08
C GLY A 65 4.41 -0.53 -6.92
N ALA A 66 4.16 -0.94 -5.67
CA ALA A 66 3.09 -1.86 -5.33
C ALA A 66 2.36 -1.46 -4.04
N VAL A 67 1.15 -2.02 -3.86
CA VAL A 67 0.35 -1.86 -2.65
C VAL A 67 -0.10 -3.22 -2.16
N LEU A 68 0.25 -3.53 -0.90
CA LEU A 68 -0.26 -4.70 -0.18
C LEU A 68 -1.46 -4.29 0.65
N TYR A 69 -2.62 -4.88 0.38
CA TYR A 69 -3.84 -4.74 1.16
C TYR A 69 -3.98 -5.96 2.06
N SER A 70 -3.73 -5.82 3.36
CA SER A 70 -3.67 -6.99 4.25
C SER A 70 -4.49 -6.87 5.53
N GLY A 71 -5.20 -7.95 5.86
CA GLY A 71 -6.08 -8.04 7.02
C GLY A 71 -6.09 -9.43 7.65
N CYS A 72 -6.99 -9.63 8.61
CA CYS A 72 -7.26 -10.96 9.18
C CYS A 72 -7.83 -11.91 8.13
N HIS A 73 -7.84 -13.21 8.44
CA HIS A 73 -8.67 -14.18 7.72
C HIS A 73 -10.16 -13.87 7.89
N PRO A 74 -11.04 -14.35 6.98
CA PRO A 74 -12.46 -13.98 6.99
C PRO A 74 -13.19 -14.24 8.30
N GLN A 75 -12.87 -15.32 9.02
CA GLN A 75 -13.50 -15.69 10.29
C GLN A 75 -12.83 -15.04 11.51
N ASP A 76 -11.61 -14.53 11.36
CA ASP A 76 -10.77 -14.07 12.48
C ASP A 76 -10.83 -12.55 12.68
N CYS A 77 -11.78 -11.88 12.01
CA CYS A 77 -11.87 -10.43 12.10
C CYS A 77 -12.15 -10.01 13.55
N HIS A 78 -11.23 -9.24 14.13
CA HIS A 78 -11.42 -8.65 15.46
C HIS A 78 -12.70 -7.80 15.57
N TYR A 79 -13.11 -7.17 14.46
CA TYR A 79 -14.35 -6.40 14.37
C TYR A 79 -15.49 -7.18 13.71
N ILE A 80 -15.43 -8.52 13.77
CA ILE A 80 -16.44 -9.49 13.33
C ILE A 80 -16.66 -9.50 11.80
N THR A 81 -17.11 -8.39 11.23
CA THR A 81 -17.49 -8.27 9.81
C THR A 81 -16.58 -7.36 9.00
N GLY A 82 -15.67 -6.63 9.66
CA GLY A 82 -14.83 -5.63 9.00
C GLY A 82 -13.96 -6.20 7.87
N GLN A 83 -13.45 -7.41 8.03
CA GLN A 83 -12.66 -8.10 7.00
C GLN A 83 -13.49 -8.31 5.73
N LEU A 84 -14.72 -8.80 5.86
CA LEU A 84 -15.61 -9.11 4.72
C LEU A 84 -15.94 -7.84 3.91
N ILE A 85 -16.13 -6.72 4.62
CA ILE A 85 -16.35 -5.40 4.01
C ILE A 85 -15.09 -4.96 3.26
N GLY A 86 -13.92 -5.12 3.87
CA GLY A 86 -12.63 -4.83 3.24
C GLY A 86 -12.38 -5.68 2.00
N ALA A 87 -12.59 -7.00 2.09
CA ALA A 87 -12.44 -7.94 0.99
C ALA A 87 -13.33 -7.60 -0.21
N LYS A 88 -14.60 -7.27 0.04
CA LYS A 88 -15.53 -6.82 -1.02
C LYS A 88 -15.04 -5.54 -1.71
N ARG A 89 -14.42 -4.62 -0.96
CA ARG A 89 -13.83 -3.39 -1.52
C ARG A 89 -12.57 -3.69 -2.32
N ALA A 90 -11.68 -4.53 -1.78
CA ALA A 90 -10.44 -4.92 -2.42
C ALA A 90 -10.69 -5.66 -3.75
N SER A 91 -11.65 -6.60 -3.78
CA SER A 91 -12.04 -7.29 -5.02
C SER A 91 -12.60 -6.37 -6.10
N ARG A 92 -13.24 -5.26 -5.71
CA ARG A 92 -13.66 -4.22 -6.67
C ARG A 92 -12.47 -3.45 -7.22
N LEU A 93 -11.45 -3.18 -6.39
CA LEU A 93 -10.23 -2.50 -6.80
C LEU A 93 -9.41 -3.36 -7.77
N GLU A 94 -9.23 -4.65 -7.50
CA GLU A 94 -8.56 -5.61 -8.41
C GLU A 94 -9.14 -5.51 -9.82
N LYS A 95 -10.46 -5.67 -9.95
CA LYS A 95 -11.16 -5.56 -11.24
C LYS A 95 -11.07 -4.18 -11.89
N ILE A 96 -10.87 -3.13 -11.10
CA ILE A 96 -10.68 -1.77 -11.64
C ILE A 96 -9.28 -1.65 -12.22
N PHE A 97 -8.26 -2.10 -11.50
CA PHE A 97 -6.86 -2.03 -11.93
C PHE A 97 -6.57 -2.94 -13.13
N GLU A 98 -7.16 -4.14 -13.15
CA GLU A 98 -7.14 -5.05 -14.31
C GLU A 98 -7.68 -4.34 -15.57
N ARG A 99 -8.85 -3.70 -15.48
CA ARG A 99 -9.43 -2.95 -16.60
C ARG A 99 -8.64 -1.71 -17.01
N MET A 100 -7.80 -1.19 -16.12
CA MET A 100 -6.90 -0.08 -16.43
C MET A 100 -5.60 -0.55 -17.10
N GLY A 101 -5.38 -1.86 -17.21
CA GLY A 101 -4.14 -2.42 -17.72
C GLY A 101 -2.98 -2.26 -16.75
N MET A 102 -3.23 -2.16 -15.43
CA MET A 102 -2.18 -2.19 -14.42
C MET A 102 -1.51 -3.57 -14.45
N THR A 103 -0.17 -3.60 -14.39
CA THR A 103 0.59 -4.85 -14.34
C THR A 103 0.18 -5.68 -13.12
N ASP A 104 -0.02 -6.98 -13.35
CA ASP A 104 -0.46 -7.92 -12.31
C ASP A 104 0.55 -7.98 -11.15
N GLY A 105 0.05 -8.24 -9.95
CA GLY A 105 0.85 -8.28 -8.72
C GLY A 105 1.21 -6.91 -8.12
N ARG A 106 1.04 -5.79 -8.84
CA ARG A 106 1.22 -4.44 -8.26
C ARG A 106 0.19 -4.10 -7.19
N PHE A 107 -1.03 -4.62 -7.28
CA PHE A 107 -2.04 -4.56 -6.22
C PHE A 107 -2.30 -5.97 -5.70
N ARG A 108 -1.94 -6.24 -4.45
CA ARG A 108 -2.09 -7.59 -3.88
C ARG A 108 -2.93 -7.56 -2.61
N VAL A 109 -3.87 -8.49 -2.52
CA VAL A 109 -4.73 -8.68 -1.34
C VAL A 109 -4.33 -9.97 -0.64
N GLU A 110 -3.94 -9.87 0.63
CA GLU A 110 -3.52 -11.05 1.41
C GLU A 110 -4.08 -11.03 2.82
N TRP A 111 -4.62 -12.17 3.25
CA TRP A 111 -5.16 -12.35 4.59
C TRP A 111 -4.13 -13.08 5.44
N ILE A 112 -3.57 -12.36 6.41
CA ILE A 112 -2.40 -12.77 7.19
C ILE A 112 -2.76 -12.63 8.67
N SER A 113 -2.76 -13.75 9.39
CA SER A 113 -2.92 -13.82 10.85
C SER A 113 -1.69 -13.29 11.58
N ALA A 114 -1.82 -13.07 12.89
CA ALA A 114 -0.69 -12.68 13.72
C ALA A 114 0.40 -13.77 13.84
N ALA A 115 0.06 -15.02 13.53
CA ALA A 115 0.96 -16.17 13.62
C ALA A 115 1.64 -16.53 12.28
N GLU A 116 1.34 -15.80 11.20
CA GLU A 116 1.81 -16.09 9.83
C GLU A 116 2.93 -15.13 9.40
N GLY A 117 3.98 -15.03 10.22
CA GLY A 117 5.14 -14.16 9.92
C GLY A 117 5.94 -14.64 8.71
N ASP A 118 6.04 -15.95 8.53
CA ASP A 118 6.65 -16.60 7.36
C ASP A 118 5.91 -16.24 6.07
N LYS A 119 4.56 -16.28 6.10
CA LYS A 119 3.71 -15.85 4.99
C LYS A 119 3.89 -14.38 4.69
N TYR A 120 3.96 -13.52 5.70
CA TYR A 120 4.16 -12.08 5.50
C TYR A 120 5.48 -11.80 4.76
N ALA A 121 6.58 -12.38 5.24
CA ALA A 121 7.88 -12.26 4.59
C ALA A 121 7.85 -12.80 3.14
N ARG A 122 7.27 -13.98 2.93
CA ARG A 122 7.13 -14.59 1.60
C ARG A 122 6.32 -13.72 0.64
N VAL A 123 5.17 -13.19 1.07
CA VAL A 123 4.31 -12.31 0.26
C VAL A 123 5.08 -11.07 -0.19
N LEU A 124 5.85 -10.45 0.71
CA LEU A 124 6.64 -9.26 0.36
C LEU A 124 7.74 -9.57 -0.66
N ASN A 125 8.41 -10.72 -0.53
CA ASN A 125 9.42 -11.14 -1.51
C ASN A 125 8.81 -11.47 -2.87
N GLU A 126 7.66 -12.14 -2.90
CA GLU A 126 6.93 -12.40 -4.13
C GLU A 126 6.50 -11.09 -4.81
N MET A 127 6.03 -10.10 -4.04
CA MET A 127 5.69 -8.78 -4.58
C MET A 127 6.93 -7.99 -5.04
N GLN A 128 8.06 -8.12 -4.35
CA GLN A 128 9.31 -7.50 -4.79
C GLN A 128 9.79 -8.12 -6.11
N ALA A 129 9.73 -9.44 -6.24
CA ALA A 129 10.10 -10.12 -7.48
C ALA A 129 9.27 -9.64 -8.67
N VAL A 130 7.96 -9.42 -8.47
CA VAL A 130 7.10 -8.80 -9.50
C VAL A 130 7.60 -7.42 -9.90
N LEU A 131 8.03 -6.58 -8.95
CA LEU A 131 8.58 -5.25 -9.28
C LEU A 131 9.94 -5.34 -9.98
N ASP A 132 10.78 -6.29 -9.56
CA ASP A 132 12.12 -6.49 -10.13
C ASP A 132 12.06 -7.03 -11.58
N ASP A 133 11.01 -7.79 -11.90
CA ASP A 133 10.77 -8.32 -13.26
C ASP A 133 10.27 -7.24 -14.24
N ILE A 134 9.79 -6.09 -13.75
CA ILE A 134 9.34 -4.98 -14.60
C ILE A 134 10.54 -4.05 -14.87
N PRO A 135 10.92 -3.80 -16.13
CA PRO A 135 11.93 -2.79 -16.43
C PRO A 135 11.54 -1.42 -15.85
N MET A 136 12.49 -0.77 -15.18
CA MET A 136 12.22 0.48 -14.44
C MET A 136 11.57 1.57 -15.30
N GLU A 137 11.97 1.68 -16.57
CA GLU A 137 11.38 2.64 -17.52
C GLU A 137 9.91 2.32 -17.82
N ASP A 138 9.57 1.03 -17.96
CA ASP A 138 8.21 0.56 -18.21
C ASP A 138 7.33 0.79 -16.98
N LEU A 139 7.85 0.52 -15.77
CA LEU A 139 7.15 0.78 -14.52
C LEU A 139 6.82 2.28 -14.35
N LYS A 140 7.80 3.15 -14.64
CA LYS A 140 7.60 4.62 -14.59
C LYS A 140 6.60 5.09 -15.64
N ALA A 141 6.65 4.54 -16.85
CA ALA A 141 5.68 4.84 -17.90
C ALA A 141 4.26 4.43 -17.50
N GLU A 142 4.08 3.23 -16.92
CA GLU A 142 2.79 2.77 -16.42
C GLU A 142 2.29 3.66 -15.27
N ILE A 143 3.15 4.04 -14.33
CA ILE A 143 2.80 4.96 -13.23
C ILE A 143 2.27 6.28 -13.78
N GLU A 144 2.98 6.92 -14.73
CA GLU A 144 2.54 8.19 -15.30
C GLU A 144 1.27 8.05 -16.15
N GLN A 145 1.07 6.92 -16.84
CA GLN A 145 -0.17 6.61 -17.55
C GLN A 145 -1.37 6.50 -16.59
N LEU A 146 -1.20 5.86 -15.43
CA LEU A 146 -2.29 5.58 -14.48
C LEU A 146 -2.62 6.79 -13.58
N LYS A 147 -1.66 7.68 -13.34
CA LYS A 147 -1.77 8.82 -12.41
C LYS A 147 -2.97 9.75 -12.66
N PRO A 148 -3.36 10.09 -13.91
CA PRO A 148 -4.58 10.87 -14.16
C PRO A 148 -5.85 10.13 -13.71
N GLU A 149 -5.92 8.82 -13.95
CA GLU A 149 -7.07 7.99 -13.53
C GLU A 149 -7.15 7.86 -12.01
N MET A 150 -6.01 7.74 -11.32
CA MET A 150 -5.97 7.76 -9.85
C MET A 150 -6.48 9.11 -9.31
N SER A 151 -6.01 10.22 -9.89
CA SER A 151 -6.42 11.57 -9.50
C SER A 151 -7.92 11.79 -9.67
N LYS A 152 -8.51 11.33 -10.78
CA LYS A 152 -9.95 11.41 -11.05
C LYS A 152 -10.80 10.60 -10.06
N ARG A 153 -10.24 9.55 -9.47
CA ARG A 153 -10.94 8.64 -8.55
C ARG A 153 -10.80 9.02 -7.08
N LEU A 154 -9.84 9.88 -6.74
CA LEU A 154 -9.69 10.50 -5.42
C LEU A 154 -10.79 11.54 -5.14
N LYS A 155 -12.00 11.06 -4.88
CA LYS A 155 -13.18 11.93 -4.78
C LYS A 155 -13.48 12.38 -3.36
N LYS A 156 -13.07 11.65 -2.33
CA LYS A 156 -13.46 11.94 -0.94
C LYS A 156 -12.48 12.87 -0.27
N PHE A 157 -11.18 12.72 -0.50
CA PHE A 157 -10.14 13.50 0.20
C PHE A 157 -10.40 15.01 0.24
N PRO A 158 -10.73 15.69 -0.88
CA PRO A 158 -10.96 17.14 -0.86
C PRO A 158 -12.15 17.59 0.01
N GLY A 159 -13.07 16.69 0.36
CA GLY A 159 -14.27 17.00 1.15
C GLY A 159 -14.21 16.53 2.60
N VAL A 160 -13.12 15.90 3.05
CA VAL A 160 -12.99 15.41 4.44
C VAL A 160 -12.35 16.50 5.30
N PRO A 161 -12.97 16.91 6.43
CA PRO A 161 -12.41 17.91 7.33
C PRO A 161 -10.97 17.59 7.78
N GLY A 162 -10.09 18.59 7.72
CA GLY A 162 -8.68 18.47 8.13
C GLY A 162 -7.77 17.71 7.16
N VAL A 163 -8.29 17.10 6.09
CA VAL A 163 -7.45 16.37 5.14
C VAL A 163 -6.60 17.31 4.29
N GLN A 164 -7.14 18.44 3.84
CA GLN A 164 -6.37 19.42 3.07
C GLN A 164 -5.20 19.98 3.89
N GLU A 165 -5.45 20.42 5.12
CA GLU A 165 -4.39 20.91 6.02
C GLU A 165 -3.31 19.85 6.27
N ALA A 166 -3.71 18.59 6.44
CA ALA A 166 -2.76 17.48 6.59
C ALA A 166 -1.96 17.20 5.31
N MET A 167 -2.56 17.39 4.13
CA MET A 167 -1.88 17.26 2.83
C MET A 167 -0.87 18.39 2.64
N ASP A 168 -1.26 19.63 2.89
CA ASP A 168 -0.39 20.80 2.78
C ASP A 168 0.82 20.66 3.70
N TYR A 169 0.60 20.24 4.95
CA TYR A 169 1.68 19.95 5.89
C TYR A 169 2.59 18.81 5.41
N SER A 170 2.00 17.76 4.83
CA SER A 170 2.78 16.64 4.29
C SER A 170 3.64 17.05 3.11
N ASP A 171 3.22 18.03 2.31
CA ASP A 171 4.00 18.51 1.16
C ASP A 171 5.25 19.26 1.61
N ILE A 172 5.16 20.05 2.69
CA ILE A 172 6.34 20.66 3.34
C ILE A 172 7.35 19.58 3.77
N LEU A 173 6.87 18.47 4.34
CA LEU A 173 7.73 17.36 4.74
C LEU A 173 8.37 16.65 3.54
N VAL A 174 7.60 16.41 2.46
CA VAL A 174 8.12 15.80 1.23
C VAL A 174 9.24 16.66 0.66
N ASP A 175 9.03 17.97 0.53
CA ASP A 175 10.04 18.90 0.03
C ASP A 175 11.31 18.88 0.89
N ALA A 176 11.17 18.84 2.21
CA ALA A 176 12.30 18.76 3.12
C ALA A 176 13.08 17.45 2.96
N ILE A 177 12.39 16.31 2.82
CA ILE A 177 13.00 14.98 2.60
C ILE A 177 13.78 14.96 1.29
N THR A 178 13.17 15.45 0.20
CA THR A 178 13.80 15.45 -1.13
C THR A 178 15.06 16.33 -1.14
N LYS A 179 14.99 17.55 -0.59
CA LYS A 179 16.16 18.44 -0.47
C LYS A 179 17.30 17.85 0.35
N GLN A 180 16.97 17.15 1.44
CA GLN A 180 17.99 16.49 2.26
C GLN A 180 18.71 15.38 1.48
N LYS A 181 18.00 14.66 0.59
CA LYS A 181 18.61 13.62 -0.25
C LYS A 181 19.44 14.17 -1.41
N GLU A 182 19.06 15.32 -1.97
CA GLU A 182 19.86 15.99 -3.00
C GLU A 182 21.20 16.52 -2.47
N THR A 183 21.30 16.74 -1.16
CA THR A 183 22.50 17.29 -0.49
C THR A 183 23.39 16.23 0.15
N ALA A 184 22.96 14.96 0.19
CA ALA A 184 23.67 13.83 0.80
C ALA A 184 24.34 12.94 -0.26
#